data_AF-A0A524FP06-F1
#
_entry.id   AF-A0A524FP06-F1
#
_cell.length_a   1.000
_cell.length_b   1.000
_cell.length_c   1.000
_cell.angle_alpha   90.00
_cell.angle_beta   90.00
_cell.angle_gamma   90.00
#
_symmetry.space_group_name_H-M   'P 1'
#
loop_
_entity.id
_entity.type
_entity.pdbx_description
1 polymer ?
#
loop_
_entity_poly.entity_id
_entity_poly.type
_entity_poly.pdbx_seq_one_letter_code
_entity_poly.pdbx_strand_id
1 'polypeptide(L)' 'MRDSNKNEKEKISMKNITINIPDLYDKKIQWLIKRKIIPSRSEAIRTALREFLHNEYSNNLNLLGFFEEEE' A
#
# COMPACT_ATOMS: atom_id res chain seq x y z
N MET A 1 1.23 -33.05 -27.16
CA MET A 1 0.83 -32.40 -25.90
C MET A 1 1.78 -31.24 -25.68
N ARG A 2 1.27 -30.00 -25.65
CA ARG A 2 2.08 -28.82 -25.33
C ARG A 2 1.65 -28.39 -23.93
N ASP A 3 2.56 -28.52 -22.98
CA ASP A 3 2.36 -28.03 -21.63
C ASP A 3 2.30 -26.50 -21.67
N SER A 4 1.11 -25.96 -21.42
CA SER A 4 0.86 -24.52 -21.33
C SER A 4 1.48 -23.98 -20.05
N ASN A 5 2.63 -23.32 -20.22
CA ASN A 5 3.43 -22.75 -19.14
C ASN A 5 2.70 -21.60 -18.43
N LYS A 6 2.28 -21.86 -17.20
CA LYS A 6 2.40 -21.01 -16.00
C LYS A 6 2.20 -19.49 -16.17
N ASN A 7 0.96 -19.04 -16.02
CA ASN A 7 0.63 -17.65 -15.65
C ASN A 7 -0.26 -17.66 -14.39
N GLU A 8 0.22 -18.31 -13.34
CA GLU A 8 -0.32 -18.07 -11.99
C GLU A 8 0.24 -16.72 -11.53
N LYS A 9 -0.48 -15.62 -11.79
CA LYS A 9 -0.26 -14.38 -11.06
C LYS A 9 -0.32 -14.74 -9.58
N GLU A 10 0.82 -14.71 -8.88
CA GLU A 10 0.86 -15.00 -7.44
C GLU A 10 -0.23 -14.17 -6.77
N LYS A 11 -1.21 -14.85 -6.19
CA LYS A 11 -2.36 -14.20 -5.58
C LYS A 11 -1.84 -13.42 -4.39
N ILE A 12 -1.72 -12.10 -4.53
CA ILE A 12 -1.22 -11.22 -3.48
C ILE A 12 -2.13 -11.40 -2.27
N SER A 13 -1.63 -12.11 -1.28
CA SER A 13 -2.35 -12.46 -0.06
C SER A 13 -2.29 -11.27 0.89
N MET A 14 -3.46 -10.80 1.35
CA MET A 14 -3.52 -9.78 2.40
C MET A 14 -2.81 -10.29 3.65
N LYS A 15 -1.88 -9.49 4.18
CA LYS A 15 -1.15 -9.79 5.42
C LYS A 15 -1.61 -8.86 6.53
N ASN A 16 -1.82 -9.41 7.72
CA ASN A 16 -1.99 -8.61 8.93
C ASN A 16 -0.62 -8.26 9.49
N ILE A 17 -0.44 -6.98 9.81
CA ILE A 17 0.77 -6.45 10.43
C ILE A 17 0.39 -5.65 11.68
N THR A 18 1.26 -5.69 12.67
CA THR A 18 1.16 -4.85 13.87
C THR A 18 2.24 -3.79 13.79
N ILE A 19 1.85 -2.53 13.88
CA ILE A 19 2.77 -1.39 13.87
C ILE A 19 2.56 -0.57 15.15
N ASN A 20 3.64 0.00 15.67
CA ASN A 20 3.57 0.98 16.73
C ASN A 20 3.57 2.38 16.11
N ILE A 21 2.58 3.20 16.44
CA ILE A 21 2.47 4.58 15.95
C ILE A 21 2.28 5.53 17.13
N PRO A 22 2.77 6.78 17.04
CA PRO A 22 2.52 7.76 18.08
C PRO A 22 1.02 8.00 18.33
N ASP A 23 0.65 8.15 19.61
CA ASP A 23 -0.75 8.33 20.04
C ASP A 23 -1.46 9.50 19.36
N LEU A 24 -0.70 10.55 19.02
CA LEU A 24 -1.25 11.71 18.31
C LEU A 24 -1.88 11.30 16.97
N TYR A 25 -1.23 10.40 16.22
CA TYR A 25 -1.75 9.95 14.93
C TYR A 25 -2.97 9.05 15.10
N ASP A 26 -2.96 8.10 16.04
CA ASP A 26 -4.14 7.25 16.31
C ASP A 26 -5.34 8.12 16.72
N LYS A 27 -5.16 9.12 17.58
CA LYS A 27 -6.22 10.07 17.96
C LYS A 27 -6.82 10.79 16.75
N LYS A 28 -5.98 11.22 15.79
CA LYS A 28 -6.45 11.89 14.56
C LYS A 28 -7.18 10.91 13.63
N ILE A 29 -6.69 9.68 13.49
CA ILE A 29 -7.37 8.62 12.73
C ILE A 29 -8.74 8.32 13.33
N GLN A 30 -8.84 8.17 14.66
CA GLN A 30 -10.11 7.95 15.35
C GLN A 30 -11.09 9.12 15.13
N TRP A 31 -10.59 10.36 15.12
CA TRP A 31 -11.40 11.53 14.82
C TRP A 31 -11.97 11.48 13.39
N LEU A 32 -11.18 11.05 12.40
CA LEU A 32 -11.64 10.87 11.01
C LEU A 32 -12.72 9.79 10.89
N ILE A 33 -12.54 8.67 11.61
CA ILE A 33 -13.50 7.57 11.64
C ILE A 33 -14.83 8.02 12.28
N LYS A 34 -14.78 8.75 13.41
CA LYS A 34 -15.97 9.31 14.06
C LYS A 34 -16.78 10.22 13.15
N ARG A 35 -16.11 10.93 12.24
CA ARG A 35 -16.74 11.80 11.23
C ARG A 35 -17.21 11.06 9.99
N LYS A 36 -17.08 9.72 9.96
CA LYS A 36 -17.42 8.85 8.82
C LYS A 36 -16.69 9.22 7.53
N ILE A 37 -15.52 9.87 7.64
CA ILE A 37 -14.66 10.18 6.50
C ILE A 37 -13.92 8.92 6.04
N ILE A 38 -13.53 8.07 7.00
CA ILE A 38 -12.81 6.81 6.74
C ILE A 38 -13.53 5.67 7.47
N PRO A 39 -13.68 4.48 6.86
CA PRO A 39 -14.46 3.39 7.44
C PRO A 39 -13.78 2.68 8.61
N SER A 40 -12.44 2.62 8.66
CA SER A 40 -11.70 1.93 9.73
C SER A 40 -10.26 2.43 9.87
N ARG A 41 -9.60 2.05 10.98
CA ARG A 41 -8.17 2.32 11.19
C ARG A 41 -7.31 1.72 10.09
N SER A 42 -7.54 0.45 9.76
CA SER A 42 -6.74 -0.25 8.75
C SER A 42 -6.93 0.37 7.36
N GLU A 43 -8.13 0.87 7.05
CA GLU A 43 -8.35 1.58 5.80
C GLU A 43 -7.63 2.93 5.78
N ALA A 44 -7.64 3.68 6.89
CA ALA A 44 -6.87 4.93 7.01
C ALA A 44 -5.39 4.72 6.67
N ILE A 45 -4.79 3.68 7.25
CA ILE A 45 -3.38 3.34 7.02
C ILE A 45 -3.15 2.87 5.57
N ARG A 46 -4.03 2.03 5.02
CA ARG A 46 -3.93 1.58 3.63
C ARG A 46 -4.01 2.73 2.64
N THR A 47 -4.94 3.67 2.83
CA THR A 47 -5.09 4.84 1.97
C THR A 47 -3.86 5.73 2.05
N ALA A 48 -3.40 6.06 3.27
CA ALA A 48 -2.20 6.88 3.46
C ALA A 48 -0.95 6.25 2.81
N LEU A 49 -0.74 4.94 2.98
CA LEU A 49 0.36 4.22 2.33
C LEU A 49 0.23 4.21 0.82
N ARG A 50 -0.97 4.00 0.29
CA ARG A 50 -1.22 4.00 -1.16
C ARG A 50 -0.92 5.36 -1.77
N GLU A 51 -1.41 6.43 -1.17
CA GLU A 51 -1.18 7.80 -1.65
C GLU A 51 0.29 8.18 -1.56
N PHE A 52 0.93 7.86 -0.43
CA PHE A 52 2.36 8.06 -0.25
C PHE A 52 3.15 7.33 -1.35
N LEU A 53 2.97 6.01 -1.48
CA LEU A 53 3.69 5.22 -2.47
C LEU A 53 3.37 5.65 -3.90
N HIS A 54 2.13 6.03 -4.20
CA HIS A 54 1.78 6.51 -5.54
C HIS A 54 2.52 7.80 -5.89
N ASN A 55 2.57 8.76 -4.96
CA ASN A 55 3.31 10.01 -5.15
C ASN A 55 4.82 9.77 -5.28
N GLU A 56 5.38 8.87 -4.48
CA GLU A 56 6.79 8.48 -4.55
C GLU A 56 7.11 7.71 -5.84
N TYR A 57 6.20 6.85 -6.28
CA TYR A 57 6.37 6.03 -7.50
C TYR A 57 6.41 6.90 -8.75
N SER A 58 5.50 7.86 -8.87
CA SER A 58 5.45 8.76 -10.02
C SER A 58 6.68 9.65 -10.12
N ASN A 59 7.23 10.11 -8.99
CA ASN A 59 8.27 11.14 -9.00
C ASN A 59 9.69 10.57 -8.82
N ASN A 60 9.88 9.61 -7.92
CA ASN A 60 11.20 9.19 -7.46
C ASN A 60 11.62 7.82 -8.01
N LEU A 61 10.70 6.85 -8.14
CA LEU A 61 11.07 5.50 -8.60
C LEU A 61 11.43 5.45 -10.09
N ASN A 62 10.82 6.29 -10.93
CA ASN A 62 11.25 6.47 -12.32
C ASN A 62 12.66 7.07 -12.40
N LEU A 63 12.97 8.06 -11.56
CA LEU A 63 14.29 8.71 -11.54
C LEU A 63 15.39 7.72 -11.09
N LEU A 64 15.05 6.77 -10.24
CA LEU A 64 15.97 5.78 -9.68
C LEU A 64 16.13 4.52 -10.55
N GLY A 65 15.52 4.47 -11.75
CA GLY A 65 15.71 3.37 -12.70
C GLY A 65 15.12 2.03 -12.26
N PHE A 66 14.21 2.02 -11.27
CA PHE A 66 13.64 0.77 -10.71
C PHE A 66 12.82 -0.06 -11.70
N PHE A 67 12.50 0.48 -12.88
CA PHE A 67 11.74 -0.19 -13.94
C PHE A 67 12.54 -0.35 -15.24
N GLU A 68 13.83 0.02 -15.23
CA GLU A 68 14.72 -0.30 -16.34
C GLU A 68 15.06 -1.80 -16.20
N GLU A 69 14.75 -2.60 -17.21
CA GLU A 69 15.17 -4.01 -17.25
C GLU A 69 16.70 -4.04 -17.28
N GLU A 70 17.33 -4.83 -16.39
CA GLU A 70 18.76 -5.10 -16.49
C GLU A 70 19.02 -5.82 -17.83
N GLU A 71 19.65 -5.11 -18.77
CA GLU A 71 20.06 -5.59 -20.10
C GLU A 71 21.09 -6.73 -20.02
#